data_AF-A0A2V8NBW8-F1
#
_entry.id   AF-A0A2V8NBW8-F1
#
_cell.length_a   1.000
_cell.length_b   1.000
_cell.length_c   1.000
_cell.angle_alpha   90.00
_cell.angle_beta   90.00
_cell.angle_gamma   90.00
#
_symmetry.space_group_name_H-M   'P 1'
#
loop_
_entity.id
_entity.type
_entity.pdbx_description
1 polymer ?
#
loop_
_entity_poly.entity_id
_entity_poly.type
_entity_poly.pdbx_seq_one_letter_code
_entity_poly.pdbx_strand_id
1 'polypeptide(L)'
;MLRPVLIGGHLGAMLKRLPAPLDKLIGKNLKVEKDALGRYLAEHDISEADIGGSLSDHVSRANSLDPNAPFARYFVIHDVSTPNYLDKPFPPDINEATWPLNDLKKRWANKRVTHVYINRLGESVTAVDFKTELPDPNHGTKFARDHLRNRGKGLYLHVELVEPRRSDPQGRPNNDAIAPVPGFTDAQLERLALLYIAASVRRGEWLIPAFHAAIDIGIADAHDDPQNFDLARWADHLGKILKAINTSVKDRKQER
;
A
#
# COMPACT_ATOMS: atom_id res chain seq x y z
N MET A 1 -12.21 -3.42 6.80
CA MET A 1 -10.84 -2.94 6.56
C MET A 1 -10.73 -2.10 5.30
N LEU A 2 -11.39 -2.46 4.19
CA LEU A 2 -11.47 -1.63 2.98
C LEU A 2 -12.83 -0.89 2.89
N ARG A 3 -13.05 0.08 3.79
CA ARG A 3 -14.26 0.91 3.78
C ARG A 3 -13.90 2.28 3.19
N PRO A 4 -14.72 2.91 2.33
CA PRO A 4 -14.43 4.24 1.83
C PRO A 4 -14.08 5.20 2.97
N VAL A 5 -12.97 5.93 2.84
CA VAL A 5 -12.55 6.92 3.84
C VAL A 5 -13.02 8.29 3.39
N LEU A 6 -13.75 8.96 4.27
CA LEU A 6 -14.22 10.32 4.11
C LEU A 6 -13.34 11.25 4.95
N ILE A 7 -13.42 12.54 4.66
CA ILE A 7 -12.77 13.64 5.38
C ILE A 7 -12.85 13.42 6.90
N GLY A 8 -11.74 13.57 7.61
CA GLY A 8 -11.70 13.47 9.07
C GLY A 8 -11.77 12.03 9.62
N GLY A 9 -11.52 11.02 8.79
CA GLY A 9 -11.41 9.62 9.19
C GLY A 9 -12.77 8.93 9.31
N HIS A 10 -13.84 9.61 8.88
CA HIS A 10 -15.17 9.04 8.85
C HIS A 10 -15.23 7.91 7.82
N LEU A 11 -15.64 6.72 8.25
CA LEU A 11 -15.77 5.59 7.33
C LEU A 11 -17.15 5.54 6.70
N GLY A 12 -17.19 5.47 5.37
CA GLY A 12 -18.38 5.20 4.59
C GLY A 12 -19.00 3.83 4.88
N ALA A 13 -20.10 3.53 4.20
CA ALA A 13 -20.84 2.28 4.40
C ALA A 13 -19.95 1.04 4.23
N MET A 14 -20.23 0.01 5.02
CA MET A 14 -19.58 -1.29 4.83
C MET A 14 -19.98 -1.87 3.48
N LEU A 15 -19.00 -2.36 2.74
CA LEU A 15 -19.23 -3.08 1.50
C LEU A 15 -19.90 -4.42 1.80
N LYS A 16 -21.02 -4.70 1.12
CA LYS A 16 -21.68 -6.01 1.19
C LYS A 16 -20.81 -7.12 0.59
N ARG A 17 -20.00 -6.78 -0.41
CA ARG A 17 -19.06 -7.68 -1.09
C ARG A 17 -17.87 -6.86 -1.58
N LEU A 18 -16.68 -7.44 -1.54
CA LEU A 18 -15.50 -6.86 -2.18
C LEU A 18 -15.59 -7.03 -3.70
N PRO A 19 -15.02 -6.11 -4.50
CA PRO A 19 -14.91 -6.31 -5.93
C PRO A 19 -14.03 -7.53 -6.24
N ALA A 20 -14.33 -8.22 -7.35
CA ALA A 20 -13.46 -9.28 -7.82
C ALA A 20 -12.10 -8.68 -8.26
N PRO A 21 -10.97 -9.39 -8.07
CA PRO A 21 -10.88 -10.75 -7.53
C PRO A 21 -10.78 -10.81 -5.99
N LEU A 22 -10.74 -9.67 -5.27
CA LEU A 22 -10.43 -9.62 -3.83
C LEU A 22 -11.37 -10.49 -2.98
N ASP A 23 -12.64 -10.59 -3.36
CA ASP A 23 -13.65 -11.40 -2.67
C ASP A 23 -13.31 -12.89 -2.56
N LYS A 24 -12.41 -13.40 -3.42
CA LYS A 24 -12.01 -14.82 -3.45
C LYS A 24 -10.58 -15.06 -2.97
N LEU A 25 -9.78 -14.02 -2.79
CA LEU A 25 -8.34 -14.14 -2.54
C LEU A 25 -8.00 -14.05 -1.05
N ILE A 26 -8.52 -13.05 -0.34
CA ILE A 26 -8.05 -12.67 1.00
C ILE A 26 -8.07 -13.85 1.99
N GLY A 27 -6.93 -14.09 2.67
CA GLY A 27 -6.78 -15.16 3.66
C GLY A 27 -6.84 -16.58 3.06
N LYS A 28 -6.66 -16.72 1.75
CA LYS A 28 -6.53 -18.01 1.07
C LYS A 28 -5.08 -18.27 0.70
N ASN A 29 -4.76 -19.56 0.55
CA ASN A 29 -3.47 -19.99 0.02
C ASN A 29 -3.21 -19.34 -1.34
N LEU A 30 -1.99 -18.86 -1.52
CA LEU A 30 -1.58 -18.23 -2.74
C LEU A 30 -1.35 -19.28 -3.85
N LYS A 31 -1.80 -18.98 -5.06
CA LYS A 31 -1.61 -19.81 -6.27
C LYS A 31 -0.68 -19.18 -7.31
N VAL A 32 0.00 -18.11 -6.93
CA VAL A 32 0.94 -17.38 -7.79
C VAL A 32 2.33 -17.92 -7.52
N GLU A 33 2.95 -18.51 -8.53
CA GLU A 33 4.31 -19.04 -8.43
C GLU A 33 5.33 -17.90 -8.38
N LYS A 34 6.28 -17.97 -7.45
CA LYS A 34 7.34 -16.96 -7.29
C LYS A 34 8.09 -16.68 -8.59
N ASP A 35 8.47 -17.73 -9.32
CA ASP A 35 9.21 -17.57 -10.58
C ASP A 35 8.36 -16.90 -11.67
N ALA A 36 7.03 -17.06 -11.63
CA ALA A 36 6.13 -16.39 -12.56
C ALA A 36 6.05 -14.89 -12.30
N LEU A 37 5.98 -14.51 -11.02
CA LEU A 37 6.11 -13.11 -10.64
C LEU A 37 7.49 -12.57 -11.03
N GLY A 38 8.58 -13.29 -10.74
CA GLY A 38 9.94 -12.86 -11.10
C GLY A 38 10.12 -12.58 -12.60
N ARG A 39 9.52 -13.39 -13.47
CA ARG A 39 9.50 -13.12 -14.92
C ARG A 39 8.70 -11.89 -15.29
N TYR A 40 7.50 -11.74 -14.72
CA TYR A 40 6.68 -10.55 -14.94
C TYR A 40 7.46 -9.28 -14.55
N LEU A 41 8.17 -9.30 -13.43
CA LEU A 41 9.02 -8.18 -13.02
C LEU A 41 10.14 -7.90 -14.03
N ALA A 42 10.83 -8.94 -14.50
CA ALA A 42 11.90 -8.81 -15.49
C ALA A 42 11.39 -8.28 -16.84
N GLU A 43 10.24 -8.76 -17.31
CA GLU A 43 9.57 -8.31 -18.55
C GLU A 43 9.15 -6.83 -18.49
N HIS A 44 8.87 -6.33 -17.29
CA HIS A 44 8.45 -4.95 -17.04
C HIS A 44 9.57 -4.04 -16.51
N ASP A 45 10.82 -4.52 -16.47
CA ASP A 45 11.99 -3.80 -15.95
C ASP A 45 11.79 -3.27 -14.51
N ILE A 46 11.18 -4.09 -13.65
CA ILE A 46 10.92 -3.76 -12.25
C ILE A 46 11.87 -4.55 -11.35
N SER A 47 12.69 -3.85 -10.57
CA SER A 47 13.57 -4.47 -9.58
C SER A 47 12.78 -4.99 -8.37
N GLU A 48 13.19 -6.15 -7.81
CA GLU A 48 12.69 -6.62 -6.52
C GLU A 48 12.92 -5.56 -5.40
N ALA A 49 13.98 -4.76 -5.51
CA ALA A 49 14.28 -3.68 -4.58
C ALA A 49 13.24 -2.55 -4.60
N ASP A 50 12.43 -2.44 -5.65
CA ASP A 50 11.36 -1.43 -5.75
C ASP A 50 10.01 -1.97 -5.27
N ILE A 51 9.89 -3.27 -5.03
CA ILE A 51 8.64 -3.93 -4.62
C ILE A 51 8.67 -4.49 -3.19
N GLY A 52 9.45 -3.86 -2.32
CA GLY A 52 9.57 -4.21 -0.91
C GLY A 52 10.69 -5.20 -0.61
N GLY A 53 11.55 -5.55 -1.57
CA GLY A 53 12.71 -6.44 -1.37
C GLY A 53 12.52 -7.83 -1.96
N SER A 54 13.46 -8.74 -1.66
CA SER A 54 13.57 -9.98 -2.43
C SER A 54 12.34 -10.89 -2.33
N LEU A 55 11.90 -11.46 -3.45
CA LEU A 55 10.82 -12.43 -3.49
C LEU A 55 11.16 -13.76 -2.79
N SER A 56 12.45 -14.04 -2.57
CA SER A 56 12.90 -15.25 -1.88
C SER A 56 12.90 -15.11 -0.35
N ASP A 57 12.79 -13.88 0.16
CA ASP A 57 12.68 -13.61 1.58
C ASP A 57 11.22 -13.66 2.04
N HIS A 58 11.02 -14.13 3.28
CA HIS A 58 9.73 -13.98 3.95
C HIS A 58 9.39 -12.52 4.23
N VAL A 59 8.12 -12.26 4.52
CA VAL A 59 7.69 -10.99 5.13
C VAL A 59 8.07 -10.94 6.61
N SER A 60 7.94 -9.78 7.23
CA SER A 60 8.34 -9.50 8.60
C SER A 60 7.58 -10.35 9.60
N ARG A 61 8.18 -10.56 10.77
CA ARG A 61 7.56 -11.27 11.88
C ARG A 61 7.00 -10.27 12.88
N ALA A 62 5.77 -10.49 13.33
CA ALA A 62 5.22 -9.75 14.44
C ALA A 62 6.06 -9.99 15.70
N ASN A 63 6.23 -9.01 16.59
CA ASN A 63 7.03 -9.15 17.81
C ASN A 63 8.37 -9.86 17.56
N SER A 64 9.34 -9.17 16.98
CA SER A 64 10.64 -9.74 16.60
C SER A 64 11.40 -10.49 17.71
N LEU A 65 11.03 -10.28 18.97
CA LEU A 65 11.58 -11.00 20.14
C LEU A 65 10.96 -12.39 20.38
N ASP A 66 9.86 -12.74 19.70
CA ASP A 66 9.18 -14.02 19.81
C ASP A 66 9.34 -14.84 18.51
N PRO A 67 10.14 -15.92 18.50
CA PRO A 67 10.36 -16.72 17.30
C PRO A 67 9.10 -17.45 16.81
N ASN A 68 8.09 -17.62 17.65
CA ASN A 68 6.82 -18.26 17.30
C ASN A 68 5.75 -17.26 16.86
N ALA A 69 6.03 -15.97 16.95
CA ALA A 69 5.08 -14.96 16.53
C ALA A 69 4.81 -15.06 15.01
N PRO A 70 3.60 -14.72 14.57
CA PRO A 70 3.20 -14.88 13.18
C PRO A 70 3.98 -13.92 12.29
N PHE A 71 4.22 -14.33 11.04
CA PHE A 71 4.59 -13.40 9.98
C PHE A 71 3.48 -12.34 9.75
N ALA A 72 3.81 -11.25 9.07
CA ALA A 72 2.90 -10.16 8.73
C ALA A 72 1.63 -10.69 8.04
N ARG A 73 0.47 -10.15 8.44
CA ARG A 73 -0.85 -10.61 7.97
C ARG A 73 -1.63 -9.52 7.24
N TYR A 74 -1.29 -8.27 7.49
CA TYR A 74 -2.01 -7.12 6.95
C TYR A 74 -1.16 -6.35 5.95
N PHE A 75 -1.81 -5.85 4.90
CA PHE A 75 -1.23 -4.95 3.92
C PHE A 75 -1.97 -3.61 4.03
N VAL A 76 -1.35 -2.65 4.71
CA VAL A 76 -1.95 -1.37 5.04
C VAL A 76 -1.62 -0.37 3.95
N ILE A 77 -2.67 0.23 3.41
CA ILE A 77 -2.63 1.22 2.36
C ILE A 77 -2.81 2.58 3.02
N HIS A 78 -1.85 3.45 2.76
CA HIS A 78 -1.75 4.81 3.26
C HIS A 78 -1.66 5.80 2.09
N ASP A 79 -1.84 7.07 2.40
CA ASP A 79 -1.31 8.16 1.59
C ASP A 79 -0.41 9.07 2.44
N VAL A 80 0.61 9.66 1.81
CA VAL A 80 1.62 10.44 2.54
C VAL A 80 1.08 11.75 3.14
N SER A 81 -0.14 12.15 2.75
CA SER A 81 -0.81 13.38 3.14
C SER A 81 0.09 14.63 3.04
N THR A 82 0.99 14.66 2.05
CA THR A 82 2.09 15.63 1.96
C THR A 82 2.38 15.97 0.51
N PRO A 83 2.54 17.26 0.17
CA PRO A 83 2.53 18.42 1.05
C PRO A 83 1.10 18.89 1.32
N ASN A 84 0.92 19.70 2.35
CA ASN A 84 -0.32 20.43 2.56
C ASN A 84 -0.23 21.79 1.84
N TYR A 85 -1.06 21.98 0.81
CA TYR A 85 -1.15 23.23 0.04
C TYR A 85 -2.03 24.29 0.71
N LEU A 86 -2.61 24.00 1.87
CA LEU A 86 -3.51 24.89 2.60
C LEU A 86 -4.69 25.30 1.71
N ASP A 87 -4.90 26.58 1.52
CA ASP A 87 -5.94 27.17 0.68
C ASP A 87 -5.64 27.07 -0.83
N LYS A 88 -4.35 26.99 -1.20
CA LYS A 88 -3.91 26.97 -2.60
C LYS A 88 -4.45 25.73 -3.33
N PRO A 89 -4.78 25.84 -4.63
CA PRO A 89 -5.15 24.67 -5.42
C PRO A 89 -4.02 23.65 -5.47
N PHE A 90 -4.38 22.39 -5.76
CA PHE A 90 -3.36 21.40 -6.12
C PHE A 90 -2.64 21.87 -7.38
N PRO A 91 -1.30 21.76 -7.43
CA PRO A 91 -0.57 22.09 -8.65
C PRO A 91 -1.08 21.26 -9.83
N PRO A 92 -1.19 21.84 -11.03
CA PRO A 92 -1.66 21.10 -12.21
C PRO A 92 -0.67 20.00 -12.63
N ASP A 93 0.59 20.10 -12.20
CA ASP A 93 1.69 19.21 -12.55
C ASP A 93 1.94 18.09 -11.51
N ILE A 94 1.07 17.89 -10.51
CA ILE A 94 1.28 16.84 -9.47
C ILE A 94 1.50 15.44 -10.07
N ASN A 95 0.97 15.18 -11.26
CA ASN A 95 1.11 13.90 -11.96
C ASN A 95 2.30 13.86 -12.94
N GLU A 96 3.17 14.86 -12.92
CA GLU A 96 4.31 14.98 -13.85
C GLU A 96 5.64 14.70 -13.13
N ALA A 97 6.63 14.22 -13.88
CA ALA A 97 7.97 13.96 -13.35
C ALA A 97 8.68 15.23 -12.84
N THR A 98 8.27 16.41 -13.31
CA THR A 98 8.79 17.70 -12.86
C THR A 98 8.34 18.07 -11.45
N TRP A 99 7.24 17.47 -10.95
CA TRP A 99 6.78 17.74 -9.60
C TRP A 99 7.74 17.11 -8.57
N PRO A 100 8.40 17.89 -7.70
CA PRO A 100 9.54 17.40 -6.90
C PRO A 100 9.25 16.24 -5.96
N LEU A 101 7.99 15.99 -5.64
CA LEU A 101 7.58 14.89 -4.77
C LEU A 101 7.44 13.55 -5.51
N ASN A 102 7.52 13.56 -6.84
CA ASN A 102 7.65 12.33 -7.63
C ASN A 102 9.09 11.79 -7.67
N ASP A 103 10.11 12.56 -7.25
CA ASP A 103 11.48 12.07 -7.10
C ASP A 103 11.61 11.17 -5.84
N LEU A 104 11.38 9.88 -6.03
CA LEU A 104 11.39 8.87 -4.97
C LEU A 104 12.73 8.77 -4.23
N LYS A 105 13.84 8.76 -4.97
CA LYS A 105 15.18 8.60 -4.40
C LYS A 105 15.52 9.77 -3.50
N LYS A 106 15.28 11.00 -3.97
CA LYS A 106 15.59 12.21 -3.21
C LYS A 106 14.63 12.42 -2.04
N ARG A 107 13.34 12.14 -2.23
CA ARG A 107 12.31 12.57 -1.28
C ARG A 107 11.92 11.51 -0.25
N TRP A 108 11.93 10.23 -0.62
CA TRP A 108 11.21 9.20 0.12
C TRP A 108 12.07 8.01 0.53
N ALA A 109 13.08 7.61 -0.26
CA ALA A 109 13.87 6.41 -0.01
C ALA A 109 14.49 6.32 1.41
N ASN A 110 14.86 7.47 2.01
CA ASN A 110 15.46 7.52 3.34
C ASN A 110 14.44 7.74 4.49
N LYS A 111 13.14 7.86 4.20
CA LYS A 111 12.09 8.07 5.19
C LYS A 111 11.51 6.74 5.67
N ARG A 112 12.07 6.20 6.74
CA ARG A 112 11.78 4.84 7.21
C ARG A 112 10.53 4.75 8.11
N VAL A 113 9.45 5.43 7.73
CA VAL A 113 8.14 5.40 8.44
C VAL A 113 7.14 4.43 7.80
N THR A 114 7.49 3.89 6.63
CA THR A 114 6.72 2.90 5.87
C THR A 114 7.69 1.90 5.23
N HIS A 115 7.17 0.84 4.61
CA HIS A 115 8.02 -0.10 3.87
C HIS A 115 8.27 0.39 2.45
N VAL A 116 7.22 0.80 1.74
CA VAL A 116 7.31 1.20 0.33
C VAL A 116 6.55 2.50 0.08
N TYR A 117 7.13 3.37 -0.74
CA TYR A 117 6.45 4.54 -1.30
C TYR A 117 6.12 4.32 -2.78
N ILE A 118 5.00 4.87 -3.23
CA ILE A 118 4.59 4.89 -4.65
C ILE A 118 4.34 6.34 -5.09
N ASN A 119 5.06 6.84 -6.08
CA ASN A 119 4.83 8.19 -6.60
C ASN A 119 3.62 8.26 -7.53
N ARG A 120 3.23 9.47 -7.96
CA ARG A 120 2.07 9.69 -8.85
C ARG A 120 2.21 9.02 -10.23
N LEU A 121 3.44 8.69 -10.62
CA LEU A 121 3.80 8.06 -11.89
C LEU A 121 3.76 6.52 -11.85
N GLY A 122 3.49 5.92 -10.69
CA GLY A 122 3.47 4.46 -10.52
C GLY A 122 4.85 3.81 -10.37
N GLU A 123 5.90 4.61 -10.15
CA GLU A 123 7.18 4.12 -9.68
C GLU A 123 7.11 3.88 -8.17
N SER A 124 7.94 2.99 -7.65
CA SER A 124 8.02 2.73 -6.21
C SER A 124 9.45 2.62 -5.72
N VAL A 125 9.65 2.88 -4.43
CA VAL A 125 10.94 2.70 -3.75
C VAL A 125 10.73 2.07 -2.39
N THR A 126 11.55 1.07 -2.06
CA THR A 126 11.56 0.44 -0.74
C THR A 126 12.39 1.28 0.22
N ALA A 127 11.76 1.80 1.28
CA ALA A 127 12.43 2.48 2.39
C ALA A 127 12.79 1.51 3.54
N VAL A 128 11.96 0.48 3.72
CA VAL A 128 12.21 -0.64 4.64
C VAL A 128 11.75 -1.92 3.96
N ASP A 129 12.63 -2.92 3.85
CA ASP A 129 12.30 -4.22 3.26
C ASP A 129 11.13 -4.87 4.01
N PHE A 130 10.17 -5.48 3.30
CA PHE A 130 9.07 -6.21 3.93
C PHE A 130 9.52 -7.34 4.85
N LYS A 131 10.79 -7.79 4.80
CA LYS A 131 11.37 -8.81 5.67
C LYS A 131 11.53 -8.34 7.11
N THR A 132 11.66 -7.03 7.34
CA THR A 132 11.90 -6.47 8.66
C THR A 132 10.72 -5.62 9.10
N GLU A 133 10.54 -5.50 10.41
CA GLU A 133 9.60 -4.54 10.97
C GLU A 133 10.08 -3.10 10.73
N LEU A 134 9.16 -2.14 10.77
CA LEU A 134 9.54 -0.73 10.76
C LEU A 134 10.46 -0.41 11.95
N PRO A 135 11.48 0.44 11.77
CA PRO A 135 12.38 0.82 12.85
C PRO A 135 11.64 1.66 13.90
N ASP A 136 12.06 1.57 15.16
CA ASP A 136 11.52 2.45 16.20
C ASP A 136 11.79 3.93 15.88
N PRO A 137 10.85 4.84 16.22
CA PRO A 137 9.60 4.61 16.96
C PRO A 137 8.38 4.31 16.06
N ASN A 138 8.57 3.85 14.81
CA ASN A 138 7.50 3.76 13.82
C ASN A 138 6.71 2.45 13.93
N HIS A 139 5.38 2.57 13.98
CA HIS A 139 4.42 1.45 13.98
C HIS A 139 3.43 1.50 12.81
N GLY A 140 3.49 2.56 11.99
CA GLY A 140 2.61 2.81 10.84
C GLY A 140 1.16 3.19 11.17
N THR A 141 0.57 2.70 12.27
CA THR A 141 -0.78 3.06 12.72
C THR A 141 -0.82 3.34 14.22
N LYS A 142 -1.76 4.18 14.68
CA LYS A 142 -1.93 4.41 16.14
C LYS A 142 -2.42 3.15 16.84
N PHE A 143 -3.30 2.36 16.21
CA PHE A 143 -3.76 1.11 16.79
C PHE A 143 -2.60 0.15 17.07
N ALA A 144 -1.70 -0.05 16.10
CA ALA A 144 -0.53 -0.88 16.28
C ALA A 144 0.40 -0.32 17.37
N ARG A 145 0.61 1.00 17.42
CA ARG A 145 1.46 1.65 18.43
C ARG A 145 0.89 1.55 19.85
N ASP A 146 -0.35 1.96 20.04
CA ASP A 146 -0.91 2.27 21.35
C ASP A 146 -1.58 1.06 22.00
N HIS A 147 -2.20 0.19 21.18
CA HIS A 147 -2.96 -0.97 21.65
C HIS A 147 -2.22 -2.29 21.50
N LEU A 148 -1.49 -2.50 20.39
CA LEU A 148 -0.75 -3.75 20.18
C LEU A 148 0.71 -3.67 20.64
N ARG A 149 1.33 -2.49 20.56
CA ARG A 149 2.74 -2.25 20.90
C ARG A 149 3.64 -3.27 20.20
N ASN A 150 4.58 -3.88 20.92
CA ASN A 150 5.48 -4.90 20.37
C ASN A 150 4.75 -6.11 19.78
N ARG A 151 3.53 -6.44 20.23
CA ARG A 151 2.74 -7.55 19.64
C ARG A 151 2.25 -7.25 18.23
N GLY A 152 2.10 -5.97 17.87
CA GLY A 152 1.67 -5.54 16.54
C GLY A 152 2.81 -5.13 15.62
N LYS A 153 3.99 -4.84 16.17
CA LYS A 153 5.17 -4.45 15.39
C LYS A 153 5.61 -5.60 14.49
N GLY A 154 5.71 -5.37 13.18
CA GLY A 154 5.97 -6.41 12.17
C GLY A 154 4.75 -7.25 11.74
N LEU A 155 3.56 -7.00 12.30
CA LEU A 155 2.32 -7.67 11.86
C LEU A 155 1.69 -7.03 10.61
N TYR A 156 2.02 -5.77 10.35
CA TYR A 156 1.48 -4.93 9.30
C TYR A 156 2.60 -4.52 8.33
N LEU A 157 2.39 -4.77 7.04
CA LEU A 157 3.18 -4.15 5.97
C LEU A 157 2.49 -2.85 5.58
N HIS A 158 3.27 -1.80 5.38
CA HIS A 158 2.77 -0.44 5.16
C HIS A 158 3.24 0.05 3.79
N VAL A 159 2.31 0.58 3.00
CA VAL A 159 2.59 1.15 1.69
C VAL A 159 1.96 2.53 1.61
N GLU A 160 2.79 3.52 1.29
CA GLU A 160 2.45 4.94 1.21
C GLU A 160 2.32 5.38 -0.24
N LEU A 161 1.15 5.88 -0.63
CA LEU A 161 0.95 6.49 -1.95
C LEU A 161 1.17 8.00 -1.84
N VAL A 162 2.00 8.57 -2.71
CA VAL A 162 2.20 10.02 -2.75
C VAL A 162 0.89 10.69 -3.16
N GLU A 163 0.33 11.48 -2.25
CA GLU A 163 -0.88 12.27 -2.43
C GLU A 163 -0.73 13.59 -1.65
N PRO A 164 -0.86 14.75 -2.32
CA PRO A 164 -0.87 16.05 -1.65
C PRO A 164 -2.22 16.28 -0.94
N ARG A 165 -2.25 17.18 0.05
CA ARG A 165 -3.49 17.59 0.74
C ARG A 165 -3.71 19.09 0.67
N ARG A 166 -4.94 19.51 0.96
CA ARG A 166 -5.37 20.91 1.13
C ARG A 166 -6.20 21.04 2.39
N SER A 167 -6.32 22.27 2.89
CA SER A 167 -7.21 22.57 4.01
C SER A 167 -8.65 22.68 3.57
N ASP A 168 -9.54 22.02 4.30
CA ASP A 168 -10.97 22.32 4.28
C ASP A 168 -11.21 23.67 5.00
N PRO A 169 -11.76 24.69 4.32
CA PRO A 169 -12.08 25.98 4.96
C PRO A 169 -13.15 25.88 6.05
N GLN A 170 -13.93 24.78 6.10
CA GLN A 170 -14.90 24.52 7.17
C GLN A 170 -14.28 23.79 8.37
N GLY A 171 -13.05 23.28 8.22
CA GLY A 171 -12.31 22.56 9.24
C GLY A 171 -11.51 23.47 10.17
N ARG A 172 -10.66 22.86 11.01
CA ARG A 172 -9.70 23.60 11.84
C ARG A 172 -8.64 24.27 10.97
N PRO A 173 -8.05 25.41 11.37
CA PRO A 173 -6.97 26.04 10.60
C PRO A 173 -5.82 25.07 10.30
N ASN A 174 -5.28 25.14 9.08
CA ASN A 174 -4.14 24.35 8.60
C ASN A 174 -4.34 22.81 8.63
N ASN A 175 -5.59 22.34 8.53
CA ASN A 175 -5.88 20.92 8.36
C ASN A 175 -5.43 20.40 6.97
N ASP A 176 -5.33 19.08 6.81
CA ASP A 176 -4.97 18.34 5.60
C ASP A 176 -6.15 17.50 5.05
N ALA A 177 -7.36 17.98 5.28
CA ALA A 177 -8.57 17.18 5.18
C ALA A 177 -9.09 16.98 3.75
N ILE A 178 -8.54 17.67 2.74
CA ILE A 178 -8.95 17.52 1.34
C ILE A 178 -7.84 16.86 0.52
N ALA A 179 -8.16 15.70 -0.07
CA ALA A 179 -7.34 15.01 -1.07
C ALA A 179 -7.78 15.32 -2.52
N PRO A 180 -6.94 15.06 -3.55
CA PRO A 180 -7.29 15.21 -4.96
C PRO A 180 -8.45 14.31 -5.40
N VAL A 181 -9.07 14.65 -6.54
CA VAL A 181 -10.10 13.82 -7.19
C VAL A 181 -9.71 13.64 -8.67
N PRO A 182 -9.45 12.41 -9.15
CA PRO A 182 -9.33 11.17 -8.36
C PRO A 182 -8.17 11.25 -7.36
N GLY A 183 -8.27 10.50 -6.26
CA GLY A 183 -7.23 10.48 -5.22
C GLY A 183 -5.92 9.94 -5.76
N PHE A 184 -5.95 8.75 -6.35
CA PHE A 184 -4.77 8.06 -6.90
C PHE A 184 -4.82 7.94 -8.42
N THR A 185 -3.65 7.97 -9.07
CA THR A 185 -3.55 7.68 -10.51
C THR A 185 -3.68 6.17 -10.80
N ASP A 186 -3.95 5.82 -12.05
CA ASP A 186 -3.91 4.41 -12.49
C ASP A 186 -2.57 3.76 -12.25
N ALA A 187 -1.50 4.49 -12.55
CA ALA A 187 -0.15 3.99 -12.37
C ALA A 187 0.15 3.68 -10.90
N GLN A 188 -0.37 4.50 -9.97
CA GLN A 188 -0.29 4.21 -8.54
C GLN A 188 -1.06 2.95 -8.14
N LEU A 189 -2.32 2.83 -8.59
CA LEU A 189 -3.15 1.67 -8.27
C LEU A 189 -2.58 0.38 -8.87
N GLU A 190 -2.03 0.43 -10.07
CA GLU A 190 -1.35 -0.68 -10.72
C GLU A 190 -0.11 -1.12 -9.92
N ARG A 191 0.76 -0.18 -9.55
CA ARG A 191 1.94 -0.49 -8.72
C ARG A 191 1.55 -1.03 -7.35
N LEU A 192 0.51 -0.48 -6.73
CA LEU A 192 -0.02 -0.97 -5.46
C LEU A 192 -0.51 -2.42 -5.56
N ALA A 193 -1.19 -2.77 -6.66
CA ALA A 193 -1.63 -4.14 -6.91
C ALA A 193 -0.43 -5.09 -7.07
N LEU A 194 0.63 -4.67 -7.76
CA LEU A 194 1.86 -5.45 -7.88
C LEU A 194 2.54 -5.68 -6.51
N LEU A 195 2.64 -4.63 -5.68
CA LEU A 195 3.17 -4.74 -4.31
C LEU A 195 2.37 -5.69 -3.45
N TYR A 196 1.03 -5.66 -3.55
CA TYR A 196 0.15 -6.57 -2.82
C TYR A 196 0.38 -8.04 -3.23
N ILE A 197 0.58 -8.30 -4.53
CA ILE A 197 0.95 -9.63 -5.04
C ILE A 197 2.32 -10.04 -4.50
N ALA A 198 3.33 -9.19 -4.60
CA ALA A 198 4.70 -9.48 -4.15
C ALA A 198 4.76 -9.81 -2.66
N ALA A 199 4.12 -8.99 -1.83
CA ALA A 199 4.02 -9.22 -0.40
C ALA A 199 3.29 -10.53 -0.07
N SER A 200 2.21 -10.84 -0.80
CA SER A 200 1.48 -12.10 -0.66
C SER A 200 2.31 -13.31 -1.11
N VAL A 201 3.10 -13.21 -2.19
CA VAL A 201 4.07 -14.23 -2.64
C VAL A 201 5.07 -14.55 -1.55
N ARG A 202 5.70 -13.52 -0.96
CA ARG A 202 6.66 -13.68 0.12
C ARG A 202 6.04 -14.27 1.39
N ARG A 203 4.76 -14.00 1.61
CA ARG A 203 3.96 -14.58 2.69
C ARG A 203 3.54 -16.03 2.43
N GLY A 204 3.34 -16.43 1.17
CA GLY A 204 2.73 -17.71 0.78
C GLY A 204 1.20 -17.75 0.92
N GLU A 205 0.57 -16.63 1.29
CA GLU A 205 -0.86 -16.49 1.52
C GLU A 205 -1.28 -15.06 1.15
N TRP A 206 -2.51 -14.88 0.66
CA TRP A 206 -3.06 -13.56 0.42
C TRP A 206 -3.21 -12.77 1.73
N LEU A 207 -2.47 -11.67 1.83
CA LEU A 207 -2.56 -10.74 2.97
C LEU A 207 -3.95 -10.09 3.04
N ILE A 208 -4.30 -9.57 4.21
CA ILE A 208 -5.54 -8.83 4.44
C ILE A 208 -5.29 -7.34 4.14
N PRO A 209 -5.77 -6.80 3.01
CA PRO A 209 -5.63 -5.38 2.73
C PRO A 209 -6.51 -4.54 3.65
N ALA A 210 -6.00 -3.39 4.07
CA ALA A 210 -6.67 -2.48 4.98
C ALA A 210 -6.31 -1.03 4.68
N PHE A 211 -7.27 -0.13 4.84
CA PHE A 211 -7.01 1.30 4.90
C PHE A 211 -6.59 1.71 6.31
N HIS A 212 -5.66 2.65 6.42
CA HIS A 212 -5.18 3.16 7.69
C HIS A 212 -6.32 3.68 8.59
N ALA A 213 -7.18 4.55 8.06
CA ALA A 213 -8.32 5.08 8.81
C ALA A 213 -9.27 3.98 9.34
N ALA A 214 -9.36 2.85 8.62
CA ALA A 214 -10.18 1.72 9.06
C ALA A 214 -9.54 0.90 10.19
N ILE A 215 -8.20 0.92 10.30
CA ILE A 215 -7.47 0.32 11.41
C ILE A 215 -7.60 1.19 12.66
N ASP A 216 -7.46 2.50 12.49
CA ASP A 216 -7.47 3.47 13.59
C ASP A 216 -8.87 3.98 13.97
N ILE A 217 -9.93 3.34 13.47
CA ILE A 217 -11.31 3.76 13.74
C ILE A 217 -11.60 3.85 15.24
N GLY A 218 -12.13 5.00 15.67
CA GLY A 218 -12.48 5.26 17.06
C GLY A 218 -11.31 5.75 17.93
N ILE A 219 -10.09 5.85 17.39
CA ILE A 219 -8.95 6.45 18.08
C ILE A 219 -8.99 7.98 17.88
N ALA A 220 -8.80 8.74 18.95
CA ALA A 220 -8.78 10.20 18.89
C ALA A 220 -7.62 10.71 18.01
N ASP A 221 -7.90 11.77 17.23
CA ASP A 221 -6.97 12.40 16.28
C ASP A 221 -6.37 11.41 15.27
N ALA A 222 -7.05 10.31 14.97
CA ALA A 222 -6.62 9.33 13.97
C ALA A 222 -6.57 9.95 12.56
N HIS A 223 -5.77 9.34 11.68
CA HIS A 223 -5.61 9.80 10.31
C HIS A 223 -6.81 9.41 9.43
N ASP A 224 -6.96 10.12 8.31
CA ASP A 224 -8.05 9.95 7.36
C ASP A 224 -7.63 9.38 6.00
N ASP A 225 -6.50 8.68 5.95
CA ASP A 225 -5.94 8.06 4.76
C ASP A 225 -6.39 6.59 4.55
N PRO A 226 -6.45 6.12 3.30
CA PRO A 226 -6.37 6.89 2.05
C PRO A 226 -7.73 7.48 1.65
N GLN A 227 -7.77 8.77 1.31
CA GLN A 227 -8.98 9.41 0.80
C GLN A 227 -9.18 9.17 -0.71
N ASN A 228 -10.42 9.27 -1.20
CA ASN A 228 -10.77 9.17 -2.63
C ASN A 228 -10.21 7.91 -3.35
N PHE A 229 -10.02 6.81 -2.60
CA PHE A 229 -9.50 5.55 -3.13
C PHE A 229 -10.54 4.82 -3.98
N ASP A 230 -10.21 4.54 -5.25
CA ASP A 230 -11.05 3.74 -6.14
C ASP A 230 -10.77 2.24 -5.97
N LEU A 231 -11.55 1.60 -5.10
CA LEU A 231 -11.39 0.18 -4.78
C LEU A 231 -11.67 -0.74 -5.97
N ALA A 232 -12.64 -0.39 -6.82
CA ALA A 232 -12.99 -1.20 -7.98
C ALA A 232 -11.84 -1.18 -9.00
N ARG A 233 -11.30 0.02 -9.27
CA ARG A 233 -10.20 0.20 -10.20
C ARG A 233 -8.92 -0.49 -9.74
N TRP A 234 -8.59 -0.41 -8.45
CA TRP A 234 -7.47 -1.18 -7.88
C TRP A 234 -7.66 -2.69 -8.06
N ALA A 235 -8.87 -3.21 -7.78
CA ALA A 235 -9.17 -4.63 -7.95
C ALA A 235 -9.09 -5.08 -9.43
N ASP A 236 -9.46 -4.21 -10.36
CA ASP A 236 -9.30 -4.47 -11.79
C ASP A 236 -7.81 -4.57 -12.19
N HIS A 237 -6.95 -3.67 -11.70
CA HIS A 237 -5.50 -3.77 -11.92
C HIS A 237 -4.92 -5.07 -11.35
N LEU A 238 -5.34 -5.44 -10.13
CA LEU A 238 -4.98 -6.73 -9.52
C LEU A 238 -5.38 -7.91 -10.42
N GLY A 239 -6.60 -7.91 -10.96
CA GLY A 239 -7.07 -8.94 -11.87
C GLY A 239 -6.26 -9.02 -13.17
N LYS A 240 -5.90 -7.87 -13.76
CA LYS A 240 -5.10 -7.78 -14.98
C LYS A 240 -3.68 -8.33 -14.77
N ILE A 241 -3.01 -7.91 -13.70
CA ILE A 241 -1.65 -8.38 -13.38
C ILE A 241 -1.67 -9.89 -13.09
N LEU A 242 -2.63 -10.37 -12.29
CA LEU A 242 -2.77 -11.80 -12.03
C LEU A 242 -2.99 -12.61 -13.32
N LYS A 243 -3.77 -12.09 -14.26
CA LYS A 243 -3.96 -12.74 -15.57
C LYS A 243 -2.64 -12.79 -16.34
N ALA A 244 -1.90 -11.68 -16.40
CA ALA A 244 -0.61 -11.60 -17.09
C ALA A 244 0.41 -12.62 -16.51
N ILE A 245 0.57 -12.65 -15.18
CA ILE A 245 1.46 -13.59 -14.49
C ILE A 245 1.06 -15.05 -14.78
N ASN A 246 -0.23 -15.37 -14.87
CA ASN A 246 -0.70 -16.73 -15.12
C ASN A 246 -0.63 -17.15 -16.61
N THR A 247 -0.76 -16.21 -17.55
CA THR A 247 -0.64 -16.52 -18.99
C THR A 247 0.79 -16.90 -19.35
N SER A 248 1.80 -16.19 -18.82
CA SER A 248 3.22 -16.52 -19.06
C SER A 248 3.61 -17.93 -18.59
N VAL A 249 2.81 -18.53 -17.70
CA VAL A 249 2.96 -19.93 -17.28
C VAL A 249 2.37 -20.91 -18.30
N LYS A 250 1.26 -20.56 -18.95
CA LYS A 250 0.55 -21.46 -19.88
C LYS A 250 1.26 -21.60 -21.21
N ASP A 251 1.76 -20.52 -21.77
CA ASP A 251 2.40 -20.52 -23.10
C ASP A 251 3.61 -21.47 -23.11
N ARG A 252 4.34 -21.56 -21.99
CA ARG A 252 5.49 -22.48 -21.86
C ARG A 252 5.15 -23.93 -21.56
N LYS A 253 3.92 -24.24 -21.12
CA LYS A 253 3.46 -25.63 -21.05
C LYS A 253 3.09 -26.19 -22.42
N GLN A 254 2.92 -25.33 -23.43
CA GLN A 254 2.65 -25.73 -24.81
C GLN A 254 3.92 -25.87 -25.65
N GLU A 255 5.04 -25.26 -25.22
CA GLU A 255 6.35 -25.32 -25.87
C GLU A 255 7.26 -26.47 -25.37
N ARG A 256 6.82 -27.24 -24.37
CA ARG A 256 7.54 -28.41 -23.81
C ARG A 256 6.78 -29.68 -24.09
#